data_AF-A0A926TUV0-F1
#
_entry.id   AF-A0A926TUV0-F1
#
_cell.length_a   1.000
_cell.length_b   1.000
_cell.length_c   1.000
_cell.angle_alpha   90.00
_cell.angle_beta   90.00
_cell.angle_gamma   90.00
#
_symmetry.space_group_name_H-M   'P 1'
#
loop_
_entity.id
_entity.type
_entity.pdbx_description
1 polymer ?
#
loop_
_entity_poly.entity_id
_entity_poly.type
_entity_poly.pdbx_seq_one_letter_code
_entity_poly.pdbx_strand_id
1 'polypeptide(L)'
;MSISIASALHLSDNEAASLIQGRSIGAISKAYIYPGQNFGLCSPDDELDPKKVSIRAWAKCSACQPISRSDSLGALSRLVAIPIKELQELFQEKQYVFLIYLRVYSLVEPVEGSVSAKGQFVKLLTSLSINEYTPVFNDRIFARRKQQLENLESPLHPELEELHNIVSQLVFVEPTAKRLSEEISLFLGWKTFISSKAKNSDSTWIENISDLGKRSKESDQGKTNYQAGTDFENIVRTSLQFLGFTIDYSHKGGAGGLDLFCSKPYPLVGECKSGKKIPNDTAVQLLNLGTLRLKDEVQFRRATKLIIGPGELTEQLKDAARVHSMTIINPETLEKLVKLQNNHYGSVDLFKLKDYLKPGQSNDEVEKYIDKVLREISVRSLLVQLTKKYLEDTSSDSIGVETLMGLYFSATPPLPLQPKEMHEILIELSSPLIGHLGRSKGLDWQTDRFYFLRDLIVD
;
A
#
# COMPACT_ATOMS: atom_id res chain seq x y z
N MET A 1 -30.54 16.43 4.61
CA MET A 1 -31.25 16.81 5.85
C MET A 1 -30.19 17.03 6.92
N SER A 2 -30.22 18.15 7.64
CA SER A 2 -29.26 18.43 8.72
C SER A 2 -29.77 17.78 10.01
N ILE A 3 -28.90 17.04 10.70
CA ILE A 3 -29.17 16.44 12.01
C ILE A 3 -28.40 17.26 13.05
N SER A 4 -29.00 17.56 14.20
CA SER A 4 -28.31 18.25 15.29
C SER A 4 -27.86 17.26 16.36
N ILE A 5 -26.58 17.29 16.73
CA ILE A 5 -26.04 16.55 17.87
C ILE A 5 -25.54 17.52 18.94
N ALA A 6 -25.85 17.25 20.21
CA ALA A 6 -25.47 18.08 21.35
C ALA A 6 -24.66 17.32 22.42
N SER A 7 -24.38 16.04 22.18
CA SER A 7 -23.61 15.18 23.08
C SER A 7 -22.69 14.25 22.30
N ALA A 8 -21.64 13.78 22.95
CA ALA A 8 -20.75 12.73 22.47
C ALA A 8 -20.76 11.54 23.44
N LEU A 9 -20.73 10.34 22.90
CA LEU A 9 -20.56 9.09 23.64
C LEU A 9 -19.07 8.89 23.92
N HIS A 10 -18.74 8.71 25.20
CA HIS A 10 -17.41 8.40 25.67
C HIS A 10 -17.19 6.88 25.59
N LEU A 11 -16.20 6.47 24.79
CA LEU A 11 -15.80 5.08 24.58
C LEU A 11 -14.33 4.89 24.97
N SER A 12 -13.88 3.66 25.13
CA SER A 12 -12.44 3.40 25.20
C SER A 12 -11.74 3.78 23.89
N ASP A 13 -10.44 4.07 23.96
CA ASP A 13 -9.61 4.37 22.78
C ASP A 13 -9.70 3.31 21.70
N ASN A 14 -9.67 2.04 22.10
CA ASN A 14 -9.73 0.95 21.14
C ASN A 14 -11.10 0.87 20.45
N GLU A 15 -12.20 1.07 21.18
CA GLU A 15 -13.55 1.09 20.63
C GLU A 15 -13.75 2.29 19.69
N ALA A 16 -13.42 3.51 20.15
CA ALA A 16 -13.56 4.72 19.34
C ALA A 16 -12.73 4.63 18.06
N ALA A 17 -11.45 4.25 18.16
CA ALA A 17 -10.59 4.08 17.00
C ALA A 17 -11.11 3.01 16.04
N SER A 18 -11.60 1.87 16.55
CA SER A 18 -12.12 0.78 15.73
C SER A 18 -13.40 1.17 14.99
N LEU A 19 -14.27 1.96 15.61
CA LEU A 19 -15.48 2.49 14.95
C LEU A 19 -15.13 3.50 13.86
N ILE A 20 -14.23 4.45 14.15
CA ILE A 20 -13.83 5.52 13.23
C ILE A 20 -13.08 4.96 12.02
N GLN A 21 -12.21 3.98 12.24
CA GLN A 21 -11.41 3.35 11.19
C GLN A 21 -12.18 2.29 10.38
N GLY A 22 -13.44 2.00 10.74
CA GLY A 22 -14.25 0.99 10.06
C GLY A 22 -13.75 -0.42 10.30
N ARG A 23 -13.38 -0.74 11.55
CA ARG A 23 -12.97 -2.08 12.01
C ARG A 23 -14.08 -2.79 12.77
N SER A 24 -14.97 -2.04 13.42
CA SER A 24 -16.17 -2.58 14.06
C SER A 24 -17.37 -1.66 13.85
N ILE A 25 -18.56 -2.19 14.10
CA ILE A 25 -19.80 -1.42 14.25
C ILE A 25 -20.37 -1.55 15.67
N GLY A 26 -19.75 -2.37 16.51
CA GLY A 26 -20.24 -2.70 17.84
C GLY A 26 -19.37 -2.06 18.92
N ALA A 27 -19.99 -1.58 19.98
CA ALA A 27 -19.31 -1.12 21.18
C ALA A 27 -20.09 -1.57 22.43
N ILE A 28 -19.45 -1.51 23.59
CA ILE A 28 -20.06 -1.86 24.87
C ILE A 28 -20.47 -0.58 25.60
N SER A 29 -21.70 -0.58 26.10
CA SER A 29 -22.30 0.52 26.81
C SER A 29 -22.69 0.14 28.23
N LYS A 30 -22.50 1.06 29.18
CA LYS A 30 -22.92 0.90 30.58
C LYS A 30 -24.42 1.15 30.76
N ALA A 31 -25.04 1.84 29.81
CA ALA A 31 -26.47 2.15 29.80
C ALA A 31 -27.12 1.78 28.46
N TYR A 32 -28.43 1.56 28.48
CA TYR A 32 -29.20 1.37 27.26
C TYR A 32 -29.21 2.66 26.44
N ILE A 33 -28.92 2.57 25.14
CA ILE A 33 -28.96 3.70 24.20
C ILE A 33 -30.11 3.47 23.23
N TYR A 34 -31.03 4.43 23.12
CA TYR A 34 -32.21 4.28 22.27
C TYR A 34 -31.82 4.22 20.78
N PRO A 35 -32.36 3.25 20.02
CA PRO A 35 -32.23 3.25 18.57
C PRO A 35 -32.72 4.57 17.96
N GLY A 36 -31.97 5.10 16.99
CA GLY A 36 -32.20 6.39 16.36
C GLY A 36 -31.50 7.58 17.05
N GLN A 37 -30.96 7.40 18.24
CA GLN A 37 -30.20 8.46 18.94
C GLN A 37 -28.90 8.77 18.19
N ASN A 38 -28.58 10.06 18.04
CA ASN A 38 -27.39 10.57 17.36
C ASN A 38 -26.45 11.26 18.35
N PHE A 39 -25.15 11.02 18.24
CA PHE A 39 -24.13 11.58 19.12
C PHE A 39 -22.76 11.59 18.44
N GLY A 40 -21.86 12.45 18.92
CA GLY A 40 -20.44 12.39 18.58
C GLY A 40 -19.76 11.17 19.21
N LEU A 41 -18.60 10.76 18.70
CA LEU A 41 -17.73 9.77 19.35
C LEU A 41 -16.50 10.48 19.92
N CYS A 42 -16.16 10.20 21.18
CA CYS A 42 -14.95 10.72 21.81
C CYS A 42 -14.21 9.65 22.65
N SER A 43 -12.92 9.93 22.87
CA SER A 43 -11.95 9.07 23.56
C SER A 43 -11.31 9.79 24.74
N PRO A 44 -10.91 9.10 25.82
CA PRO A 44 -10.28 9.71 27.00
C PRO A 44 -8.92 10.37 26.73
N ASP A 45 -8.12 9.87 25.78
CA ASP A 45 -6.70 10.29 25.64
C ASP A 45 -6.43 11.40 24.59
N ASP A 46 -7.41 12.25 24.24
CA ASP A 46 -7.13 13.52 23.55
C ASP A 46 -6.50 14.56 24.53
N GLU A 47 -5.52 14.14 25.34
CA GLU A 47 -4.84 14.88 26.43
C GLU A 47 -3.91 15.99 25.92
N LEU A 48 -4.45 16.97 25.18
CA LEU A 48 -3.80 18.27 25.04
C LEU A 48 -4.43 19.34 25.95
N ASP A 49 -5.63 19.07 26.50
CA ASP A 49 -6.27 19.91 27.52
C ASP A 49 -7.29 19.06 28.32
N PRO A 50 -7.19 18.92 29.66
CA PRO A 50 -8.14 18.17 30.49
C PRO A 50 -9.59 18.69 30.44
N LYS A 51 -9.85 19.77 29.68
CA LYS A 51 -11.18 20.34 29.45
C LYS A 51 -11.70 20.16 28.03
N LYS A 52 -10.93 19.60 27.09
CA LYS A 52 -11.31 19.48 25.68
C LYS A 52 -11.18 18.05 25.16
N VAL A 53 -12.14 17.63 24.32
CA VAL A 53 -12.12 16.33 23.60
C VAL A 53 -12.26 16.58 22.11
N SER A 54 -11.53 15.83 21.28
CA SER A 54 -11.64 15.91 19.83
C SER A 54 -12.70 14.92 19.33
N ILE A 55 -13.63 15.40 18.51
CA ILE A 55 -14.70 14.60 17.92
C ILE A 55 -14.43 14.53 16.44
N ARG A 56 -14.01 13.35 15.97
CA ARG A 56 -13.65 13.09 14.56
C ARG A 56 -14.76 12.38 13.78
N ALA A 57 -15.75 11.85 14.48
CA ALA A 57 -16.87 11.13 13.89
C ALA A 57 -18.13 11.29 14.74
N TRP A 58 -19.27 11.01 14.12
CA TRP A 58 -20.56 10.90 14.80
C TRP A 58 -21.20 9.55 14.47
N ALA A 59 -22.11 9.10 15.32
CA ALA A 59 -22.80 7.85 15.16
C ALA A 59 -24.31 7.98 15.41
N LYS A 60 -25.06 7.13 14.70
CA LYS A 60 -26.46 6.84 14.95
C LYS A 60 -26.58 5.45 15.57
N CYS A 61 -27.22 5.35 16.72
CA CYS A 61 -27.54 4.07 17.32
C CYS A 61 -28.55 3.32 16.43
N SER A 62 -28.18 2.18 15.86
CA SER A 62 -29.05 1.35 15.04
C SER A 62 -29.82 0.32 15.89
N ALA A 63 -29.18 -0.20 16.93
CA ALA A 63 -29.75 -1.15 17.88
C ALA A 63 -28.94 -1.12 19.17
N CYS A 64 -29.57 -1.53 20.27
CA CYS A 64 -28.93 -1.73 21.56
C CYS A 64 -29.56 -2.98 22.19
N GLN A 65 -28.74 -3.96 22.57
CA GLN A 65 -29.22 -5.20 23.15
C GLN A 65 -28.52 -5.51 24.48
N PRO A 66 -29.24 -5.92 25.53
CA PRO A 66 -28.62 -6.43 26.74
C PRO A 66 -28.03 -7.83 26.47
N ILE A 67 -26.76 -8.01 26.80
CA ILE A 67 -26.07 -9.29 26.81
C ILE A 67 -25.93 -9.72 28.27
N SER A 68 -26.59 -10.81 28.63
CA SER A 68 -26.65 -11.37 29.98
C SER A 68 -26.18 -12.81 30.07
N ARG A 69 -25.61 -13.37 28.99
CA ARG A 69 -25.07 -14.74 28.97
C ARG A 69 -23.56 -14.71 28.86
N SER A 70 -22.88 -15.33 29.83
CA SER A 70 -21.42 -15.34 29.93
C SER A 70 -20.72 -16.22 28.88
N ASP A 71 -21.42 -17.21 28.34
CA ASP A 71 -20.94 -18.10 27.27
C ASP A 71 -20.69 -17.37 25.94
N SER A 72 -21.38 -16.24 25.76
CA SER A 72 -21.35 -15.45 24.54
C SER A 72 -20.19 -14.44 24.49
N LEU A 73 -19.46 -14.25 25.61
CA LEU A 73 -18.42 -13.22 25.74
C LEU A 73 -17.22 -13.46 24.84
N GLY A 74 -16.81 -14.71 24.63
CA GLY A 74 -15.67 -15.04 23.75
C GLY A 74 -15.99 -14.84 22.26
N ALA A 75 -17.24 -15.08 21.85
CA ALA A 75 -17.67 -14.73 20.49
C ALA A 75 -17.76 -13.21 20.34
N LEU A 76 -18.32 -12.52 21.35
CA LEU A 76 -18.49 -11.09 21.35
C LEU A 76 -17.15 -10.34 21.29
N SER A 77 -16.16 -10.74 22.09
CA SER A 77 -14.83 -10.09 22.10
C SER A 77 -14.07 -10.18 20.77
N ARG A 78 -14.48 -11.08 19.86
CA ARG A 78 -13.92 -11.16 18.49
C ARG A 78 -14.60 -10.22 17.51
N LEU A 79 -15.77 -9.69 17.84
CA LEU A 79 -16.60 -8.86 16.97
C LEU A 79 -16.62 -7.38 17.40
N VAL A 80 -16.32 -7.11 18.67
CA VAL A 80 -16.15 -5.76 19.22
C VAL A 80 -14.71 -5.52 19.64
N ALA A 81 -14.28 -4.26 19.63
CA ALA A 81 -12.91 -3.86 19.92
C ALA A 81 -12.61 -3.77 21.43
N ILE A 82 -13.07 -4.75 22.20
CA ILE A 82 -12.82 -4.85 23.64
C ILE A 82 -12.14 -6.20 23.96
N PRO A 83 -11.03 -6.21 24.71
CA PRO A 83 -10.40 -7.45 25.14
C PRO A 83 -11.36 -8.32 25.95
N ILE A 84 -11.27 -9.64 25.79
CA ILE A 84 -12.13 -10.59 26.51
C ILE A 84 -12.04 -10.42 28.03
N LYS A 85 -10.86 -10.08 28.56
CA LYS A 85 -10.63 -9.86 29.99
C LYS A 85 -11.43 -8.68 30.52
N GLU A 86 -11.41 -7.55 29.81
CA GLU A 86 -12.17 -6.35 30.18
C GLU A 86 -13.67 -6.59 30.09
N LEU A 87 -14.12 -7.32 29.06
CA LEU A 87 -15.51 -7.73 28.92
C LEU A 87 -15.98 -8.64 30.08
N GLN A 88 -15.13 -9.56 30.52
CA GLN A 88 -15.39 -10.43 31.67
C GLN A 88 -15.48 -9.63 32.98
N GLU A 89 -14.59 -8.66 33.20
CA GLU A 89 -14.61 -7.78 34.37
C GLU A 89 -15.90 -6.94 34.43
N LEU A 90 -16.28 -6.32 33.31
CA LEU A 90 -17.55 -5.58 33.19
C LEU A 90 -18.77 -6.47 33.48
N PHE A 91 -18.75 -7.70 32.97
CA PHE A 91 -19.83 -8.65 33.16
C PHE A 91 -19.93 -9.14 34.62
N GLN A 92 -18.81 -9.35 35.30
CA GLN A 92 -18.79 -9.72 36.72
C GLN A 92 -19.40 -8.63 37.61
N GLU A 93 -19.08 -7.36 37.32
CA GLU A 93 -19.60 -6.22 38.09
C GLU A 93 -21.12 -6.04 37.92
N LYS A 94 -21.63 -6.19 36.68
CA LYS A 94 -22.97 -5.73 36.30
C LYS A 94 -23.97 -6.84 36.00
N GLN A 95 -23.51 -8.09 35.87
CA GLN A 95 -24.27 -9.28 35.42
C GLN A 95 -24.85 -9.19 33.99
N TYR A 96 -24.80 -8.03 33.35
CA TYR A 96 -25.13 -7.80 31.95
C TYR A 96 -24.39 -6.56 31.43
N VAL A 97 -24.22 -6.49 30.11
CA VAL A 97 -23.68 -5.32 29.40
C VAL A 97 -24.59 -4.97 28.21
N PHE A 98 -24.58 -3.71 27.75
CA PHE A 98 -25.34 -3.35 26.55
C PHE A 98 -24.43 -3.34 25.33
N LEU A 99 -24.70 -4.21 24.36
CA LEU A 99 -24.06 -4.17 23.05
C LEU A 99 -24.81 -3.15 22.18
N ILE A 100 -24.11 -2.10 21.77
CA ILE A 100 -24.64 -1.04 20.91
C ILE A 100 -24.12 -1.20 19.48
N TYR A 101 -25.01 -1.02 18.51
CA TYR A 101 -24.74 -1.11 17.08
C TYR A 101 -24.74 0.30 16.51
N LEU A 102 -23.60 0.75 16.01
CA LEU A 102 -23.37 2.13 15.64
C LEU A 102 -23.15 2.26 14.15
N ARG A 103 -24.03 3.04 13.51
CA ARG A 103 -23.80 3.53 12.15
C ARG A 103 -22.96 4.78 12.24
N VAL A 104 -21.69 4.69 11.84
CA VAL A 104 -20.68 5.75 12.03
C VAL A 104 -20.46 6.54 10.76
N TYR A 105 -20.25 7.84 10.91
CA TYR A 105 -19.99 8.81 9.85
C TYR A 105 -18.78 9.66 10.21
N SER A 106 -17.86 9.83 9.26
CA SER A 106 -16.68 10.67 9.45
C SER A 106 -17.04 12.15 9.36
N LEU A 107 -16.48 12.97 10.24
CA LEU A 107 -16.56 14.43 10.10
C LEU A 107 -15.46 14.91 9.15
N VAL A 108 -15.77 15.93 8.35
CA VAL A 108 -14.80 16.53 7.42
C VAL A 108 -13.67 17.22 8.21
N GLU A 109 -14.03 17.87 9.31
CA GLU A 109 -13.10 18.50 10.23
C GLU A 109 -13.39 18.03 11.66
N PRO A 110 -12.37 17.71 12.47
CA PRO A 110 -12.55 17.43 13.89
C PRO A 110 -13.15 18.63 14.62
N VAL A 111 -14.00 18.37 15.60
CA VAL A 111 -14.61 19.43 16.42
C VAL A 111 -14.27 19.24 17.90
N GLU A 112 -14.01 20.33 18.61
CA GLU A 112 -13.74 20.31 20.05
C GLU A 112 -15.05 20.28 20.87
N GLY A 113 -15.11 19.39 21.86
CA GLY A 113 -16.14 19.36 22.91
C GLY A 113 -15.55 19.71 24.28
N SER A 114 -16.39 20.10 25.24
CA SER A 114 -15.95 20.36 26.63
C SER A 114 -16.16 19.15 27.52
N VAL A 115 -15.14 18.75 28.27
CA VAL A 115 -15.25 17.71 29.29
C VAL A 115 -15.94 18.28 30.52
N SER A 116 -17.25 18.13 30.59
CA SER A 116 -18.05 18.45 31.76
C SER A 116 -19.11 17.36 31.95
N ALA A 117 -18.70 16.18 32.44
CA ALA A 117 -19.52 15.34 33.30
C ALA A 117 -18.81 14.03 33.67
N LYS A 118 -18.98 13.60 34.93
CA LYS A 118 -18.90 12.19 35.31
C LYS A 118 -20.09 11.47 34.66
N GLY A 119 -19.86 10.73 33.57
CA GLY A 119 -20.92 10.02 32.85
C GLY A 119 -20.44 9.41 31.53
N GLN A 120 -21.30 8.63 30.87
CA GLN A 120 -20.98 7.99 29.59
C GLN A 120 -21.17 8.96 28.40
N PHE A 121 -21.93 10.04 28.57
CA PHE A 121 -22.10 11.08 27.56
C PHE A 121 -21.51 12.40 28.05
N VAL A 122 -20.79 13.08 27.14
CA VAL A 122 -20.21 14.39 27.34
C VAL A 122 -21.01 15.41 26.55
N LYS A 123 -21.32 16.56 27.16
CA LYS A 123 -22.03 17.65 26.49
C LYS A 123 -21.08 18.40 25.55
N LEU A 124 -21.53 18.70 24.34
CA LEU A 124 -20.77 19.54 23.41
C LEU A 124 -20.85 21.01 23.80
N LEU A 125 -19.78 21.77 23.56
CA LEU A 125 -19.77 23.23 23.74
C LEU A 125 -20.80 23.90 22.85
N THR A 126 -20.89 23.41 21.61
CA THR A 126 -21.83 23.87 20.59
C THR A 126 -22.48 22.66 19.94
N SER A 127 -23.79 22.72 19.69
CA SER A 127 -24.47 21.69 18.93
C SER A 127 -23.96 21.66 17.48
N LEU A 128 -23.72 20.48 16.93
CA LEU A 128 -23.21 20.31 15.58
C LEU A 128 -24.32 19.94 14.61
N SER A 129 -24.37 20.66 13.50
CA SER A 129 -25.19 20.31 12.34
C SER A 129 -24.41 19.34 11.46
N ILE A 130 -24.83 18.09 11.42
CA ILE A 130 -24.19 16.98 10.71
C ILE A 130 -25.10 16.46 9.57
N ASN A 131 -24.53 15.60 8.72
CA ASN A 131 -25.23 14.91 7.63
C ASN A 131 -24.71 13.47 7.49
N GLU A 132 -25.45 12.66 6.73
CA GLU A 132 -25.19 11.23 6.53
C GLU A 132 -24.34 10.94 5.25
N TYR A 133 -23.64 11.92 4.68
CA TYR A 133 -22.95 11.76 3.38
C TYR A 133 -21.63 10.99 3.43
N THR A 134 -21.02 10.86 4.60
CA THR A 134 -19.68 10.28 4.79
C THR A 134 -19.71 9.05 5.70
N PRO A 135 -20.52 8.02 5.40
CA PRO A 135 -20.58 6.84 6.24
C PRO A 135 -19.26 6.07 6.18
N VAL A 136 -18.80 5.57 7.33
CA VAL A 136 -17.57 4.76 7.42
C VAL A 136 -17.73 3.43 6.67
N PHE A 137 -18.90 2.81 6.81
CA PHE A 137 -19.31 1.65 6.00
C PHE A 137 -20.48 2.01 5.12
N ASN A 138 -20.56 1.51 3.89
CA ASN A 138 -21.79 1.62 3.11
C ASN A 138 -22.92 0.74 3.71
N ASP A 139 -24.14 0.89 3.18
CA ASP A 139 -25.33 0.22 3.73
C ASP A 139 -25.23 -1.31 3.70
N ARG A 140 -24.70 -1.86 2.60
CA ARG A 140 -24.52 -3.31 2.43
C ARG A 140 -23.56 -3.89 3.46
N ILE A 141 -22.40 -3.26 3.65
CA ILE A 141 -21.38 -3.73 4.60
C ILE A 141 -21.90 -3.64 6.03
N PHE A 142 -22.56 -2.53 6.36
CA PHE A 142 -23.14 -2.34 7.69
C PHE A 142 -24.24 -3.36 7.99
N ALA A 143 -25.15 -3.62 7.05
CA ALA A 143 -26.19 -4.63 7.22
C ALA A 143 -25.60 -6.03 7.46
N ARG A 144 -24.59 -6.42 6.68
CA ARG A 144 -23.87 -7.69 6.86
C ARG A 144 -23.21 -7.78 8.24
N ARG A 145 -22.49 -6.73 8.65
CA ARG A 145 -21.82 -6.67 9.97
C ARG A 145 -22.82 -6.69 11.12
N LYS A 146 -23.97 -6.03 10.95
CA LYS A 146 -25.05 -6.04 11.92
C LYS A 146 -25.59 -7.44 12.12
N GLN A 147 -25.90 -8.14 11.03
CA GLN A 147 -26.33 -9.54 11.09
C GLN A 147 -25.29 -10.45 11.76
N GLN A 148 -24.01 -10.30 11.42
CA GLN A 148 -22.93 -11.06 12.06
C GLN A 148 -22.87 -10.83 13.57
N LEU A 149 -23.02 -9.57 14.01
CA LEU A 149 -22.98 -9.21 15.42
C LEU A 149 -24.25 -9.65 16.17
N GLU A 150 -25.42 -9.64 15.51
CA GLU A 150 -26.69 -10.16 16.05
C GLU A 150 -26.63 -11.68 16.27
N ASN A 151 -26.04 -12.41 15.32
CA ASN A 151 -25.93 -13.87 15.37
C ASN A 151 -24.66 -14.36 16.07
N LEU A 152 -23.75 -13.46 16.46
CA LEU A 152 -22.41 -13.78 16.98
C LEU A 152 -21.60 -14.68 16.04
N GLU A 153 -21.80 -14.52 14.73
CA GLU A 153 -21.10 -15.28 13.70
C GLU A 153 -19.65 -14.82 13.58
N SER A 154 -18.73 -15.78 13.41
CA SER A 154 -17.33 -15.44 13.18
C SER A 154 -17.15 -14.69 11.85
N PRO A 155 -16.17 -13.77 11.76
CA PRO A 155 -15.84 -13.15 10.49
C PRO A 155 -15.46 -14.19 9.44
N LEU A 156 -15.62 -13.86 8.16
CA LEU A 156 -15.28 -14.78 7.05
C LEU A 156 -13.77 -15.07 7.00
N HIS A 157 -12.94 -14.09 7.41
CA HIS A 157 -11.48 -14.17 7.38
C HIS A 157 -10.90 -13.64 8.71
N PRO A 158 -11.10 -14.34 9.83
CA PRO A 158 -10.79 -13.82 11.17
C PRO A 158 -9.30 -13.48 11.34
N GLU A 159 -8.40 -14.30 10.79
CA GLU A 159 -6.95 -14.07 10.83
C GLU A 159 -6.55 -12.81 10.05
N LEU A 160 -7.28 -12.51 8.97
CA LEU A 160 -7.01 -11.34 8.14
C LEU A 160 -7.57 -10.06 8.79
N GLU A 161 -8.69 -10.14 9.50
CA GLU A 161 -9.19 -9.03 10.33
C GLU A 161 -8.23 -8.74 11.50
N GLU A 162 -7.66 -9.78 12.11
CA GLU A 162 -6.64 -9.65 13.16
C GLU A 162 -5.35 -9.01 12.62
N LEU A 163 -4.86 -9.48 11.47
CA LEU A 163 -3.72 -8.86 10.79
C LEU A 163 -4.00 -7.38 10.47
N HIS A 164 -5.19 -7.08 9.94
CA HIS A 164 -5.58 -5.69 9.67
C HIS A 164 -5.51 -4.84 10.94
N ASN A 165 -6.04 -5.33 12.08
CA ASN A 165 -5.99 -4.62 13.35
C ASN A 165 -4.55 -4.29 13.77
N ILE A 166 -3.63 -5.25 13.66
CA ILE A 166 -2.22 -5.06 13.99
C ILE A 166 -1.58 -4.04 13.03
N VAL A 167 -1.78 -4.19 11.72
CA VAL A 167 -1.20 -3.32 10.69
C VAL A 167 -1.73 -1.89 10.80
N SER A 168 -3.03 -1.71 11.08
CA SER A 168 -3.64 -0.39 11.29
C SER A 168 -3.02 0.38 12.46
N GLN A 169 -2.60 -0.31 13.52
CA GLN A 169 -1.91 0.31 14.66
C GLN A 169 -0.49 0.74 14.29
N LEU A 170 0.18 0.01 13.40
CA LEU A 170 1.53 0.32 12.92
C LEU A 170 1.58 1.56 12.01
N VAL A 171 0.46 1.97 11.39
CA VAL A 171 0.40 3.11 10.46
C VAL A 171 0.97 4.41 11.06
N PHE A 172 0.82 4.61 12.37
CA PHE A 172 1.32 5.79 13.05
C PHE A 172 2.85 5.81 13.23
N VAL A 173 3.48 4.64 13.19
CA VAL A 173 4.93 4.46 13.39
C VAL A 173 5.63 4.22 12.07
N GLU A 174 4.97 3.49 11.16
CA GLU A 174 5.52 3.03 9.89
C GLU A 174 4.56 3.40 8.75
N PRO A 175 4.85 4.48 8.01
CA PRO A 175 3.99 4.95 6.91
C PRO A 175 3.74 3.89 5.84
N THR A 176 4.65 2.92 5.64
CA THR A 176 4.44 1.82 4.68
C THR A 176 3.33 0.85 5.11
N ALA A 177 3.02 0.75 6.41
CA ALA A 177 1.91 -0.07 6.92
C ALA A 177 0.54 0.46 6.47
N LYS A 178 0.44 1.76 6.14
CA LYS A 178 -0.81 2.38 5.67
C LYS A 178 -1.37 1.65 4.46
N ARG A 179 -0.50 1.37 3.49
CA ARG A 179 -0.88 0.72 2.25
C ARG A 179 -1.39 -0.69 2.47
N LEU A 180 -0.67 -1.50 3.25
CA LEU A 180 -1.10 -2.86 3.57
C LEU A 180 -2.44 -2.86 4.30
N SER A 181 -2.66 -1.93 5.23
CA SER A 181 -3.96 -1.76 5.90
C SER A 181 -5.09 -1.46 4.90
N GLU A 182 -4.84 -0.56 3.95
CA GLU A 182 -5.81 -0.20 2.90
C GLU A 182 -6.13 -1.37 1.97
N GLU A 183 -5.11 -2.13 1.55
CA GLU A 183 -5.27 -3.31 0.68
C GLU A 183 -6.04 -4.43 1.40
N ILE A 184 -5.75 -4.70 2.67
CA ILE A 184 -6.51 -5.68 3.46
C ILE A 184 -7.96 -5.20 3.65
N SER A 185 -8.18 -3.91 3.94
CA SER A 185 -9.52 -3.31 4.03
C SER A 185 -10.33 -3.49 2.74
N LEU A 186 -9.69 -3.33 1.57
CA LEU A 186 -10.32 -3.55 0.27
C LEU A 186 -10.67 -5.03 0.07
N PHE A 187 -9.75 -5.95 0.41
CA PHE A 187 -10.00 -7.39 0.29
C PHE A 187 -11.16 -7.87 1.16
N LEU A 188 -11.20 -7.42 2.42
CA LEU A 188 -12.29 -7.73 3.34
C LEU A 188 -13.63 -7.06 2.94
N GLY A 189 -13.61 -6.21 1.91
CA GLY A 189 -14.73 -5.45 1.42
C GLY A 189 -15.22 -4.41 2.42
N TRP A 190 -14.34 -3.89 3.28
CA TRP A 190 -14.64 -2.84 4.27
C TRP A 190 -14.65 -1.48 3.62
N LYS A 191 -13.80 -1.30 2.61
CA LYS A 191 -13.83 -0.17 1.71
C LYS A 191 -14.29 -0.67 0.35
N THR A 192 -15.26 0.03 -0.24
CA THR A 192 -15.46 -0.08 -1.68
C THR A 192 -14.26 0.53 -2.37
N PHE A 193 -13.78 -0.11 -3.44
CA PHE A 193 -12.84 0.48 -4.37
C PHE A 193 -13.47 1.77 -4.88
N ILE A 194 -13.23 2.90 -4.22
CA ILE A 194 -13.28 4.17 -4.92
C ILE A 194 -12.17 3.99 -5.92
N SER A 195 -12.52 3.88 -7.20
CA SER A 195 -11.58 4.02 -8.30
C SER A 195 -11.04 5.44 -8.31
N SER A 196 -10.37 5.83 -7.23
CA SER A 196 -9.11 6.48 -7.36
C SER A 196 -8.22 5.34 -7.91
N LYS A 197 -7.80 5.33 -9.18
CA LYS A 197 -6.98 6.41 -9.72
C LYS A 197 -6.50 7.37 -8.63
N ALA A 198 -5.97 6.82 -7.53
CA ALA A 198 -4.73 7.30 -7.01
C ALA A 198 -3.71 6.82 -8.05
N LYS A 199 -3.80 7.36 -9.28
CA LYS A 199 -2.64 8.00 -9.85
C LYS A 199 -2.12 8.76 -8.64
N ASN A 200 -0.98 8.33 -8.08
CA ASN A 200 -0.23 9.24 -7.24
C ASN A 200 -0.39 10.60 -7.92
N SER A 201 -0.98 11.57 -7.24
CA SER A 201 -1.27 12.90 -7.80
C SER A 201 0.01 13.62 -8.28
N ASP A 202 1.13 12.93 -8.15
CA ASP A 202 2.50 13.20 -8.55
C ASP A 202 2.99 12.39 -9.79
N SER A 203 2.14 11.79 -10.65
CA SER A 203 2.67 11.08 -11.85
C SER A 203 3.45 11.99 -12.82
N THR A 204 3.33 13.30 -12.67
CA THR A 204 4.01 14.31 -13.52
C THR A 204 5.52 14.32 -13.32
N TRP A 205 6.04 13.99 -12.12
CA TRP A 205 7.50 13.99 -11.93
C TRP A 205 8.18 12.83 -12.67
N ILE A 206 7.46 11.71 -12.88
CA ILE A 206 7.97 10.55 -13.61
C ILE A 206 8.23 10.93 -15.07
N GLU A 207 7.29 11.66 -15.69
CA GLU A 207 7.43 12.15 -17.06
C GLU A 207 8.59 13.14 -17.22
N ASN A 208 9.00 13.81 -16.14
CA ASN A 208 10.11 14.76 -16.15
C ASN A 208 11.50 14.12 -16.02
N ILE A 209 11.61 12.81 -15.78
CA ILE A 209 12.91 12.15 -15.54
C ILE A 209 13.81 12.28 -16.78
N SER A 210 13.31 11.89 -17.95
CA SER A 210 14.08 11.99 -19.19
C SER A 210 14.36 13.43 -19.59
N ASP A 211 13.37 14.33 -19.43
CA ASP A 211 13.48 15.75 -19.77
C ASP A 211 14.57 16.45 -18.95
N LEU A 212 14.68 16.16 -17.65
CA LEU A 212 15.75 16.69 -16.80
C LEU A 212 17.13 16.15 -17.19
N GLY A 213 17.19 14.93 -17.73
CA GLY A 213 18.42 14.32 -18.23
C GLY A 213 18.86 14.90 -19.58
N LYS A 214 18.01 14.88 -20.60
CA LYS A 214 18.28 15.18 -22.03
C LYS A 214 18.44 16.66 -22.41
N ARG A 215 18.75 17.52 -21.45
CA ARG A 215 18.62 18.97 -21.62
C ARG A 215 19.46 19.57 -22.76
N SER A 216 18.85 20.47 -23.53
CA SER A 216 19.52 21.39 -24.47
C SER A 216 19.44 22.83 -23.94
N LYS A 217 20.40 23.69 -24.32
CA LYS A 217 20.44 25.11 -23.90
C LYS A 217 19.17 25.91 -24.26
N GLU A 218 18.41 25.48 -25.26
CA GLU A 218 17.18 26.16 -25.71
C GLU A 218 16.00 25.90 -24.78
N SER A 219 16.01 24.78 -24.04
CA SER A 219 14.98 24.39 -23.07
C SER A 219 15.21 24.97 -21.67
N ASP A 220 16.25 25.80 -21.51
CA ASP A 220 16.65 26.37 -20.23
C ASP A 220 15.95 27.72 -20.03
N GLN A 221 14.88 27.72 -19.21
CA GLN A 221 14.22 28.94 -18.69
C GLN A 221 15.17 29.72 -17.73
N GLY A 222 16.38 30.08 -18.18
CA GLY A 222 17.37 30.83 -17.40
C GLY A 222 18.11 30.05 -16.30
N LYS A 223 17.93 28.73 -16.19
CA LYS A 223 18.64 27.90 -15.18
C LYS A 223 20.13 27.75 -15.53
N THR A 224 21.00 27.78 -14.52
CA THR A 224 22.43 27.51 -14.70
C THR A 224 22.69 26.00 -14.88
N ASN A 225 23.83 25.63 -15.50
CA ASN A 225 24.25 24.22 -15.61
C ASN A 225 24.32 23.52 -14.25
N TYR A 226 24.71 24.24 -13.20
CA TYR A 226 24.79 23.72 -11.83
C TYR A 226 23.41 23.35 -11.28
N GLN A 227 22.42 24.25 -11.43
CA GLN A 227 21.03 23.98 -11.03
C GLN A 227 20.44 22.81 -11.83
N ALA A 228 20.72 22.75 -13.13
CA ALA A 228 20.27 21.66 -14.00
C ALA A 228 20.83 20.29 -13.57
N GLY A 229 22.12 20.24 -13.19
CA GLY A 229 22.74 19.03 -12.66
C GLY A 229 22.10 18.60 -11.34
N THR A 230 21.91 19.56 -10.43
CA THR A 230 21.30 19.32 -9.11
C THR A 230 19.87 18.80 -9.23
N ASP A 231 19.05 19.37 -10.12
CA ASP A 231 17.68 18.93 -10.38
C ASP A 231 17.66 17.48 -10.89
N PHE A 232 18.57 17.14 -11.81
CA PHE A 232 18.68 15.79 -12.35
C PHE A 232 19.18 14.77 -11.30
N GLU A 233 20.18 15.11 -10.49
CA GLU A 233 20.58 14.24 -9.38
C GLU A 233 19.43 13.99 -8.40
N ASN A 234 18.65 15.03 -8.07
CA ASN A 234 17.53 14.90 -7.15
C ASN A 234 16.44 14.00 -7.72
N ILE A 235 16.07 14.14 -9.01
CA ILE A 235 15.05 13.27 -9.61
C ILE A 235 15.53 11.82 -9.71
N VAL A 236 16.82 11.59 -9.94
CA VAL A 236 17.40 10.23 -9.96
C VAL A 236 17.35 9.61 -8.55
N ARG A 237 17.69 10.37 -7.49
CA ARG A 237 17.55 9.88 -6.10
C ARG A 237 16.10 9.52 -5.78
N THR A 238 15.14 10.39 -6.13
CA THR A 238 13.70 10.10 -5.98
C THR A 238 13.30 8.84 -6.74
N SER A 239 13.78 8.68 -7.97
CA SER A 239 13.51 7.51 -8.81
C SER A 239 14.01 6.21 -8.17
N LEU A 240 15.27 6.18 -7.73
CA LEU A 240 15.86 5.00 -7.09
C LEU A 240 15.18 4.67 -5.76
N GLN A 241 14.83 5.69 -4.97
CA GLN A 241 14.08 5.49 -3.73
C GLN A 241 12.69 4.92 -4.01
N PHE A 242 12.00 5.41 -5.04
CA PHE A 242 10.69 4.91 -5.48
C PHE A 242 10.75 3.45 -5.97
N LEU A 243 11.85 3.06 -6.62
CA LEU A 243 12.11 1.66 -7.01
C LEU A 243 12.44 0.75 -5.82
N GLY A 244 12.70 1.30 -4.62
CA GLY A 244 12.92 0.53 -3.39
C GLY A 244 14.35 0.57 -2.84
N PHE A 245 15.24 1.40 -3.40
CA PHE A 245 16.56 1.62 -2.80
C PHE A 245 16.49 2.50 -1.54
N THR A 246 17.39 2.27 -0.59
CA THR A 246 17.64 3.20 0.52
C THR A 246 18.77 4.15 0.13
N ILE A 247 18.44 5.43 -0.08
CA ILE A 247 19.42 6.48 -0.38
C ILE A 247 20.17 6.87 0.89
N ASP A 248 21.49 6.88 0.80
CA ASP A 248 22.38 7.34 1.86
C ASP A 248 22.80 8.79 1.58
N TYR A 249 22.22 9.71 2.36
CA TYR A 249 22.50 11.14 2.27
C TYR A 249 23.75 11.57 3.06
N SER A 250 24.33 10.70 3.89
CA SER A 250 25.53 11.05 4.68
C SER A 250 26.77 11.25 3.81
N HIS A 251 26.74 10.72 2.59
CA HIS A 251 27.76 10.89 1.56
C HIS A 251 27.41 11.96 0.50
N LYS A 252 26.27 12.65 0.65
CA LYS A 252 25.81 13.71 -0.26
C LYS A 252 26.58 15.01 0.01
N GLY A 253 27.03 15.69 -1.05
CA GLY A 253 27.24 17.13 -0.95
C GLY A 253 28.08 17.79 -2.03
N GLY A 254 27.49 18.77 -2.72
CA GLY A 254 28.16 19.91 -3.36
C GLY A 254 29.44 19.58 -4.15
N ALA A 255 30.39 20.51 -4.13
CA ALA A 255 31.69 20.29 -4.77
C ALA A 255 32.44 19.13 -4.07
N GLY A 256 32.34 17.92 -4.64
CA GLY A 256 33.12 16.74 -4.25
C GLY A 256 32.39 15.66 -3.43
N GLY A 257 31.06 15.67 -3.38
CA GLY A 257 30.24 14.57 -2.84
C GLY A 257 29.82 13.58 -3.93
N LEU A 258 29.42 12.36 -3.55
CA LEU A 258 28.85 11.40 -4.49
C LEU A 258 27.44 11.84 -4.90
N ASP A 259 27.14 11.79 -6.19
CA ASP A 259 25.79 12.07 -6.67
C ASP A 259 24.81 11.03 -6.12
N LEU A 260 25.17 9.75 -6.18
CA LEU A 260 24.32 8.64 -5.74
C LEU A 260 25.09 7.68 -4.84
N PHE A 261 24.52 7.40 -3.68
CA PHE A 261 24.85 6.20 -2.92
C PHE A 261 23.58 5.58 -2.35
N CYS A 262 23.35 4.32 -2.68
CA CYS A 262 22.29 3.49 -2.12
C CYS A 262 22.92 2.41 -1.26
N SER A 263 22.48 2.25 -0.02
CA SER A 263 23.02 1.26 0.91
C SER A 263 22.30 -0.09 0.85
N LYS A 264 21.03 -0.08 0.45
CA LYS A 264 20.14 -1.26 0.35
C LYS A 264 19.28 -1.19 -0.91
N PRO A 265 18.81 -2.33 -1.46
CA PRO A 265 19.00 -3.70 -0.95
C PRO A 265 20.40 -4.28 -1.20
N TYR A 266 21.20 -3.63 -2.05
CA TYR A 266 22.63 -3.84 -2.20
C TYR A 266 23.31 -2.50 -2.43
N PRO A 267 24.63 -2.39 -2.16
CA PRO A 267 25.35 -1.14 -2.37
C PRO A 267 25.36 -0.76 -3.86
N LEU A 268 24.92 0.46 -4.17
CA LEU A 268 25.00 1.07 -5.49
C LEU A 268 25.60 2.46 -5.35
N VAL A 269 26.64 2.75 -6.12
CA VAL A 269 27.28 4.07 -6.21
C VAL A 269 27.12 4.58 -7.62
N GLY A 270 26.90 5.89 -7.77
CA GLY A 270 26.73 6.42 -9.10
C GLY A 270 26.92 7.92 -9.26
N GLU A 271 27.08 8.30 -10.52
CA GLU A 271 27.21 9.67 -11.01
C GLU A 271 26.06 9.98 -11.97
N CYS A 272 25.55 11.21 -11.89
CA CYS A 272 24.49 11.72 -12.75
C CYS A 272 25.06 12.77 -13.70
N LYS A 273 24.65 12.71 -14.96
CA LYS A 273 24.98 13.77 -15.92
C LYS A 273 23.75 14.21 -16.70
N SER A 274 23.37 15.48 -16.57
CA SER A 274 22.42 16.12 -17.48
C SER A 274 23.13 16.84 -18.63
N GLY A 275 22.48 16.93 -19.78
CA GLY A 275 22.96 17.67 -20.96
C GLY A 275 22.85 16.89 -22.27
N LYS A 276 23.86 17.02 -23.14
CA LYS A 276 23.88 16.36 -24.47
C LYS A 276 24.72 15.08 -24.55
N LYS A 277 25.67 14.90 -23.63
CA LYS A 277 26.61 13.77 -23.61
C LYS A 277 27.17 13.53 -22.22
N ILE A 278 27.70 12.33 -22.00
CA ILE A 278 28.46 11.97 -20.80
C ILE A 278 29.96 12.14 -21.08
N PRO A 279 30.68 13.05 -20.40
CA PRO A 279 32.12 13.17 -20.54
C PRO A 279 32.84 11.99 -19.87
N ASN A 280 34.04 11.64 -20.36
CA ASN A 280 34.87 10.58 -19.77
C ASN A 280 35.20 10.86 -18.28
N ASP A 281 35.37 12.13 -17.92
CA ASP A 281 35.65 12.56 -16.56
C ASP A 281 34.60 12.10 -15.55
N THR A 282 33.36 11.81 -15.98
CA THR A 282 32.32 11.24 -15.11
C THR A 282 32.72 9.87 -14.56
N ALA A 283 33.36 9.01 -15.36
CA ALA A 283 33.86 7.73 -14.87
C ALA A 283 35.02 7.92 -13.86
N VAL A 284 35.90 8.89 -14.12
CA VAL A 284 37.01 9.23 -13.22
C VAL A 284 36.48 9.76 -11.89
N GLN A 285 35.46 10.63 -11.93
CA GLN A 285 34.78 11.17 -10.75
C GLN A 285 34.16 10.05 -9.92
N LEU A 286 33.40 9.14 -10.54
CA LEU A 286 32.79 8.01 -9.84
C LEU A 286 33.81 7.16 -9.08
N LEU A 287 34.95 6.85 -9.71
CA LEU A 287 36.02 6.06 -9.08
C LEU A 287 36.66 6.80 -7.91
N ASN A 288 37.00 8.07 -8.12
CA ASN A 288 37.70 8.87 -7.11
C ASN A 288 36.79 9.13 -5.91
N LEU A 289 35.58 9.65 -6.15
CA LEU A 289 34.62 9.97 -5.09
C LEU A 289 34.10 8.71 -4.40
N GLY A 290 33.83 7.65 -5.15
CA GLY A 290 33.43 6.36 -4.59
C GLY A 290 34.46 5.80 -3.60
N THR A 291 35.74 5.84 -3.98
CA THR A 291 36.85 5.37 -3.12
C THR A 291 37.02 6.26 -1.89
N LEU A 292 37.06 7.58 -2.08
CA LEU A 292 37.34 8.53 -1.00
C LEU A 292 36.18 8.67 0.01
N ARG A 293 34.93 8.58 -0.46
CA ARG A 293 33.75 8.88 0.36
C ARG A 293 33.25 7.67 1.13
N LEU A 294 33.24 6.48 0.52
CA LEU A 294 32.82 5.28 1.25
C LEU A 294 33.82 4.88 2.34
N LYS A 295 35.11 5.23 2.20
CA LYS A 295 36.20 4.86 3.13
C LYS A 295 36.29 3.35 3.45
N ASP A 296 35.60 2.54 2.66
CA ASP A 296 35.56 1.09 2.70
C ASP A 296 35.76 0.58 1.27
N GLU A 297 37.00 0.20 0.97
CA GLU A 297 37.40 -0.28 -0.34
C GLU A 297 36.70 -1.62 -0.71
N VAL A 298 36.36 -2.44 0.30
CA VAL A 298 35.63 -3.70 0.08
C VAL A 298 34.20 -3.40 -0.33
N GLN A 299 33.54 -2.45 0.35
CA GLN A 299 32.19 -2.00 0.00
C GLN A 299 32.15 -1.38 -1.40
N PHE A 300 33.09 -0.49 -1.74
CA PHE A 300 33.16 0.12 -3.07
C PHE A 300 33.42 -0.91 -4.17
N ARG A 301 34.28 -1.90 -3.94
CA ARG A 301 34.51 -3.00 -4.90
C ARG A 301 33.26 -3.84 -5.15
N ARG A 302 32.47 -4.10 -4.10
CA ARG A 302 31.21 -4.88 -4.18
C ARG A 302 30.02 -4.06 -4.70
N ALA A 303 30.10 -2.73 -4.65
CA ALA A 303 29.03 -1.86 -5.10
C ALA A 303 28.84 -1.93 -6.61
N THR A 304 27.57 -1.98 -7.02
CA THR A 304 27.18 -1.73 -8.41
C THR A 304 27.54 -0.28 -8.74
N LYS A 305 28.27 -0.05 -9.83
CA LYS A 305 28.69 1.27 -10.28
C LYS A 305 27.77 1.70 -11.41
N LEU A 306 27.04 2.80 -11.23
CA LEU A 306 26.02 3.26 -12.17
C LEU A 306 26.31 4.68 -12.62
N ILE A 307 26.28 4.93 -13.92
CA ILE A 307 26.27 6.27 -14.49
C ILE A 307 24.93 6.45 -15.20
N ILE A 308 24.24 7.55 -14.91
CA ILE A 308 22.97 7.90 -15.58
C ILE A 308 23.18 9.20 -16.33
N GLY A 309 23.02 9.20 -17.65
CA GLY A 309 23.12 10.40 -18.44
C GLY A 309 22.77 10.21 -19.92
N PRO A 310 22.53 11.30 -20.66
CA PRO A 310 22.04 11.23 -22.04
C PRO A 310 23.17 11.17 -23.06
N GLY A 311 22.79 10.79 -24.29
CA GLY A 311 23.63 10.92 -25.48
C GLY A 311 24.53 9.73 -25.77
N GLU A 312 25.28 9.82 -26.87
CA GLU A 312 26.25 8.79 -27.26
C GLU A 312 27.49 8.81 -26.37
N LEU A 313 27.97 7.61 -26.06
CA LEU A 313 29.18 7.43 -25.26
C LEU A 313 30.42 7.56 -26.13
N THR A 314 31.44 8.25 -25.63
CA THR A 314 32.77 8.21 -26.25
C THR A 314 33.39 6.82 -26.11
N GLU A 315 34.26 6.42 -27.03
CA GLU A 315 34.95 5.12 -26.93
C GLU A 315 35.75 4.99 -25.62
N GLN A 316 36.39 6.08 -25.17
CA GLN A 316 37.09 6.11 -23.88
C GLN A 316 36.17 5.80 -22.68
N LEU A 317 34.96 6.38 -22.67
CA LEU A 317 33.99 6.12 -21.60
C LEU A 317 33.47 4.68 -21.67
N LYS A 318 33.25 4.13 -22.87
CA LYS A 318 32.86 2.73 -23.05
C LYS A 318 33.95 1.78 -22.51
N ASP A 319 35.21 2.06 -22.82
CA ASP A 319 36.35 1.27 -22.35
C ASP A 319 36.50 1.37 -20.83
N ALA A 320 36.44 2.58 -20.27
CA ALA A 320 36.47 2.79 -18.82
C ALA A 320 35.35 2.04 -18.11
N ALA A 321 34.12 2.10 -18.66
CA ALA A 321 32.98 1.41 -18.09
C ALA A 321 33.14 -0.12 -18.12
N ARG A 322 33.71 -0.68 -19.19
CA ARG A 322 34.02 -2.12 -19.27
C ARG A 322 35.10 -2.52 -18.27
N VAL A 323 36.23 -1.81 -18.26
CA VAL A 323 37.38 -2.12 -17.39
C VAL A 323 37.01 -2.03 -15.91
N HIS A 324 36.22 -1.03 -15.53
CA HIS A 324 35.86 -0.77 -14.14
C HIS A 324 34.48 -1.31 -13.74
N SER A 325 33.86 -2.13 -14.59
CA SER A 325 32.54 -2.73 -14.34
C SER A 325 31.47 -1.69 -13.97
N MET A 326 31.45 -0.56 -14.69
CA MET A 326 30.43 0.46 -14.56
C MET A 326 29.31 0.23 -15.56
N THR A 327 28.08 0.31 -15.09
CA THR A 327 26.89 0.32 -15.92
C THR A 327 26.56 1.75 -16.31
N ILE A 328 26.23 1.96 -17.58
CA ILE A 328 25.76 3.24 -18.09
C ILE A 328 24.33 3.05 -18.63
N ILE A 329 23.39 3.85 -18.14
CA ILE A 329 22.02 3.90 -18.66
C ILE A 329 21.61 5.33 -18.98
N ASN A 330 20.62 5.47 -19.84
CA ASN A 330 20.07 6.75 -20.21
C ASN A 330 18.90 7.12 -19.29
N PRO A 331 18.57 8.42 -19.17
CA PRO A 331 17.43 8.90 -18.40
C PRO A 331 16.10 8.22 -18.79
N GLU A 332 15.89 7.89 -20.06
CA GLU A 332 14.67 7.24 -20.55
C GLU A 332 14.52 5.83 -20.01
N THR A 333 15.63 5.10 -19.90
CA THR A 333 15.63 3.74 -19.37
C THR A 333 15.26 3.76 -17.89
N LEU A 334 15.78 4.73 -17.12
CA LEU A 334 15.35 4.92 -15.73
C LEU A 334 13.85 5.31 -15.66
N GLU A 335 13.40 6.22 -16.51
CA GLU A 335 12.00 6.62 -16.57
C GLU A 335 11.08 5.44 -16.85
N LYS A 336 11.42 4.56 -17.81
CA LYS A 336 10.63 3.36 -18.11
C LYS A 336 10.57 2.39 -16.92
N LEU A 337 11.66 2.20 -16.18
CA LEU A 337 11.65 1.40 -14.95
C LEU A 337 10.70 2.00 -13.90
N VAL A 338 10.75 3.32 -13.71
CA VAL A 338 9.88 4.01 -12.75
C VAL A 338 8.42 3.94 -13.20
N LYS A 339 8.13 4.09 -14.50
CA LYS A 339 6.77 3.90 -15.06
C LYS A 339 6.26 2.48 -14.85
N LEU A 340 7.10 1.46 -15.08
CA LEU A 340 6.76 0.06 -14.80
C LEU A 340 6.37 -0.12 -13.33
N GLN A 341 7.20 0.37 -12.39
CA GLN A 341 6.91 0.31 -10.96
C GLN A 341 5.68 1.13 -10.56
N ASN A 342 5.41 2.26 -11.22
CA ASN A 342 4.24 3.08 -10.93
C ASN A 342 2.94 2.43 -11.41
N ASN A 343 2.94 1.88 -12.61
CA ASN A 343 1.77 1.24 -13.21
C ASN A 343 1.50 -0.14 -12.58
N HIS A 344 2.56 -0.84 -12.20
CA HIS A 344 2.51 -2.14 -11.55
C HIS A 344 3.39 -2.10 -10.30
N TYR A 345 2.83 -1.61 -9.19
CA TYR A 345 3.60 -1.48 -7.96
C TYR A 345 4.14 -2.82 -7.46
N GLY A 346 5.41 -2.84 -7.08
CA GLY A 346 6.11 -4.04 -6.64
C GLY A 346 6.58 -4.94 -7.79
N SER A 347 6.43 -4.52 -9.04
CA SER A 347 6.86 -5.31 -10.21
C SER A 347 8.38 -5.31 -10.42
N VAL A 348 9.09 -4.31 -9.88
CA VAL A 348 10.55 -4.22 -10.02
C VAL A 348 11.26 -4.96 -8.88
N ASP A 349 11.79 -6.14 -9.17
CA ASP A 349 12.72 -6.86 -8.29
C ASP A 349 14.14 -6.34 -8.51
N LEU A 350 14.65 -5.57 -7.54
CA LEU A 350 15.97 -4.94 -7.61
C LEU A 350 17.13 -5.96 -7.69
N PHE A 351 16.99 -7.16 -7.12
CA PHE A 351 18.03 -8.19 -7.20
C PHE A 351 18.09 -8.78 -8.60
N LYS A 352 16.93 -9.06 -9.22
CA LYS A 352 16.89 -9.48 -10.63
C LYS A 352 17.36 -8.38 -11.56
N LEU A 353 16.93 -7.13 -11.34
CA LEU A 353 17.38 -5.97 -12.14
C LEU A 353 18.91 -5.84 -12.12
N LYS A 354 19.56 -6.14 -11.00
CA LYS A 354 21.03 -6.11 -10.87
C LYS A 354 21.72 -6.94 -11.94
N ASP A 355 21.15 -8.08 -12.33
CA ASP A 355 21.73 -8.94 -13.36
C ASP A 355 21.68 -8.32 -14.76
N TYR A 356 20.84 -7.32 -14.99
CA TYR A 356 20.72 -6.59 -16.25
C TYR A 356 21.50 -5.27 -16.26
N LEU A 357 22.06 -4.86 -15.12
CA LEU A 357 23.02 -3.76 -15.03
C LEU A 357 24.42 -4.26 -15.42
N LYS A 358 24.64 -4.48 -16.73
CA LYS A 358 25.90 -4.98 -17.27
C LYS A 358 26.97 -3.87 -17.37
N PRO A 359 28.27 -4.20 -17.40
CA PRO A 359 29.31 -3.23 -17.71
C PRO A 359 29.14 -2.60 -19.10
N GLY A 360 29.32 -1.30 -19.20
CA GLY A 360 29.07 -0.52 -20.41
C GLY A 360 27.62 -0.05 -20.54
N GLN A 361 27.20 0.29 -21.76
CA GLN A 361 25.85 0.75 -22.04
C GLN A 361 24.85 -0.41 -21.89
N SER A 362 23.90 -0.28 -20.95
CA SER A 362 22.97 -1.35 -20.58
C SER A 362 21.50 -1.02 -20.85
N ASN A 363 21.21 -0.01 -21.66
CA ASN A 363 19.84 0.37 -22.00
C ASN A 363 19.03 -0.83 -22.53
N ASP A 364 19.59 -1.57 -23.49
CA ASP A 364 18.91 -2.73 -24.10
C ASP A 364 18.76 -3.90 -23.13
N GLU A 365 19.72 -4.11 -22.23
CA GLU A 365 19.63 -5.16 -21.21
C GLU A 365 18.55 -4.83 -20.18
N VAL A 366 18.48 -3.58 -19.72
CA VAL A 366 17.42 -3.13 -18.82
C VAL A 366 16.06 -3.17 -19.52
N GLU A 367 15.98 -2.86 -20.82
CA GLU A 367 14.74 -3.00 -21.59
C GLU A 367 14.29 -4.46 -21.66
N LYS A 368 15.20 -5.43 -21.86
CA LYS A 368 14.88 -6.86 -21.81
C LYS A 368 14.30 -7.27 -20.46
N TYR A 369 14.79 -6.69 -19.37
CA TYR A 369 14.23 -6.90 -18.03
C TYR A 369 12.80 -6.36 -17.93
N ILE A 370 12.58 -5.10 -18.36
CA ILE A 370 11.25 -4.48 -18.37
C ILE A 370 10.26 -5.33 -19.16
N ASP A 371 10.64 -5.72 -20.39
CA ASP A 371 9.81 -6.55 -21.26
C ASP A 371 9.49 -7.91 -20.64
N LYS A 372 10.45 -8.50 -19.91
CA LYS A 372 10.25 -9.75 -19.19
C LYS A 372 9.20 -9.59 -18.10
N VAL A 373 9.33 -8.54 -17.27
CA VAL A 373 8.36 -8.27 -16.19
C VAL A 373 6.97 -8.00 -16.76
N LEU A 374 6.86 -7.22 -17.83
CA LEU A 374 5.58 -6.96 -18.50
C LEU A 374 4.93 -8.25 -19.00
N ARG A 375 5.68 -9.13 -19.67
CA ARG A 375 5.17 -10.45 -20.09
C ARG A 375 4.68 -11.28 -18.90
N GLU A 376 5.44 -11.32 -17.81
CA GLU A 376 5.06 -12.04 -16.58
C GLU A 376 3.77 -11.49 -15.95
N ILE A 377 3.54 -10.18 -16.02
CA ILE A 377 2.29 -9.53 -15.58
C ILE A 377 1.13 -9.88 -16.54
N SER A 378 1.36 -9.83 -17.85
CA SER A 378 0.35 -10.19 -18.86
C SER A 378 -0.11 -11.63 -18.70
N VAL A 379 0.80 -12.56 -18.39
CA VAL A 379 0.45 -13.96 -18.09
C VAL A 379 -0.52 -14.04 -16.92
N ARG A 380 -0.23 -13.36 -15.80
CA ARG A 380 -1.10 -13.34 -14.62
C ARG A 380 -2.48 -12.79 -14.93
N SER A 381 -2.55 -11.68 -15.65
CA SER A 381 -3.82 -11.07 -16.04
C SER A 381 -4.63 -11.99 -16.95
N LEU A 382 -3.98 -12.62 -17.94
CA LEU A 382 -4.64 -13.57 -18.83
C LEU A 382 -5.22 -14.77 -18.06
N LEU A 383 -4.50 -15.34 -17.08
CA LEU A 383 -5.02 -16.44 -16.27
C LEU A 383 -6.25 -16.05 -15.44
N VAL A 384 -6.26 -14.83 -14.88
CA VAL A 384 -7.43 -14.30 -14.18
C VAL A 384 -8.62 -14.15 -15.13
N GLN A 385 -8.41 -13.58 -16.31
CA GLN A 385 -9.45 -13.38 -17.32
C GLN A 385 -10.01 -14.72 -17.85
N LEU A 386 -9.16 -15.69 -18.15
CA LEU A 386 -9.58 -17.01 -18.61
C LEU A 386 -10.36 -17.76 -17.53
N THR A 387 -9.95 -17.65 -16.27
CA THR A 387 -10.70 -18.21 -15.14
C THR A 387 -12.09 -17.59 -15.08
N LYS A 388 -12.18 -16.25 -15.05
CA LYS A 388 -13.47 -15.53 -15.03
C LYS A 388 -14.39 -15.97 -16.17
N LYS A 389 -13.88 -15.88 -17.41
CA LYS A 389 -14.64 -16.21 -18.62
C LYS A 389 -15.16 -17.64 -18.61
N TYR A 390 -14.31 -18.61 -18.24
CA TYR A 390 -14.74 -20.01 -18.19
C TYR A 390 -15.88 -20.23 -17.18
N LEU A 391 -15.78 -19.65 -15.99
CA LEU A 391 -16.81 -19.80 -14.95
C LEU A 391 -18.13 -19.18 -15.38
N GLU A 392 -18.07 -18.00 -16.02
CA GLU A 392 -19.25 -17.33 -16.59
C GLU A 392 -19.89 -18.15 -17.73
N ASP A 393 -19.08 -18.63 -18.68
CA ASP A 393 -19.56 -19.36 -19.87
C ASP A 393 -20.12 -20.75 -19.52
N THR A 394 -19.60 -21.40 -18.47
CA THR A 394 -19.98 -22.78 -18.11
C THR A 394 -20.88 -22.87 -16.89
N SER A 395 -21.11 -21.76 -16.17
CA SER A 395 -21.77 -21.76 -14.85
C SER A 395 -21.12 -22.72 -13.83
N SER A 396 -19.81 -22.93 -13.94
CA SER A 396 -19.04 -23.74 -12.98
C SER A 396 -18.61 -22.89 -11.79
N ASP A 397 -18.52 -23.49 -10.60
CA ASP A 397 -18.06 -22.80 -9.39
C ASP A 397 -16.53 -22.61 -9.36
N SER A 398 -15.79 -23.46 -10.06
CA SER A 398 -14.32 -23.41 -10.10
C SER A 398 -13.73 -24.12 -11.33
N ILE A 399 -12.45 -23.87 -11.61
CA ILE A 399 -11.70 -24.46 -12.72
C ILE A 399 -10.44 -25.19 -12.22
N GLY A 400 -10.04 -26.27 -12.89
CA GLY A 400 -8.77 -26.97 -12.60
C GLY A 400 -7.63 -26.54 -13.53
N VAL A 401 -6.40 -26.86 -13.12
CA VAL A 401 -5.17 -26.47 -13.85
C VAL A 401 -5.17 -27.01 -15.29
N GLU A 402 -5.57 -28.26 -15.51
CA GLU A 402 -5.55 -28.88 -16.85
C GLU A 402 -6.51 -28.18 -17.82
N THR A 403 -7.74 -27.90 -17.38
CA THR A 403 -8.72 -27.16 -18.19
C THR A 403 -8.23 -25.75 -18.49
N LEU A 404 -7.69 -25.06 -17.50
CA LEU A 404 -7.14 -23.72 -17.69
C LEU A 404 -5.93 -23.73 -18.64
N MET A 405 -5.11 -24.78 -18.60
CA MET A 405 -3.98 -24.96 -19.52
C MET A 405 -4.44 -25.09 -20.97
N GLY A 406 -5.51 -25.84 -21.25
CA GLY A 406 -6.10 -25.93 -22.59
C GLY A 406 -6.60 -24.56 -23.10
N LEU A 407 -7.26 -23.79 -22.23
CA LEU A 407 -7.71 -22.43 -22.56
C LEU A 407 -6.53 -21.49 -22.82
N TYR A 408 -5.50 -21.57 -21.98
CA TYR A 408 -4.30 -20.75 -22.06
C TYR A 408 -3.57 -20.93 -23.39
N PHE A 409 -3.35 -22.18 -23.82
CA PHE A 409 -2.72 -22.45 -25.12
C PHE A 409 -3.58 -22.01 -26.30
N SER A 410 -4.91 -22.04 -26.16
CA SER A 410 -5.83 -21.58 -27.18
C SER A 410 -5.88 -20.05 -27.31
N ALA A 411 -5.43 -19.32 -26.29
CA ALA A 411 -5.51 -17.87 -26.21
C ALA A 411 -4.29 -17.11 -26.76
N THR A 412 -3.36 -17.79 -27.45
CA THR A 412 -2.08 -17.20 -27.93
C THR A 412 -1.29 -16.57 -26.77
N PRO A 413 -0.74 -17.39 -25.86
CA PRO A 413 -0.23 -16.90 -24.58
C PRO A 413 1.05 -16.06 -24.72
N PRO A 414 1.28 -15.06 -23.83
CA PRO A 414 2.50 -14.23 -23.86
C PRO A 414 3.78 -15.03 -23.61
N LEU A 415 3.69 -16.13 -22.87
CA LEU A 415 4.79 -17.04 -22.55
C LEU A 415 4.28 -18.49 -22.56
N PRO A 416 5.09 -19.47 -22.99
CA PRO A 416 4.76 -20.87 -22.75
C PRO A 416 4.86 -21.16 -21.25
N LEU A 417 3.94 -21.97 -20.72
CA LEU A 417 3.96 -22.42 -19.32
C LEU A 417 3.87 -23.94 -19.23
N GLN A 418 4.63 -24.51 -18.30
CA GLN A 418 4.41 -25.88 -17.84
C GLN A 418 3.24 -25.94 -16.84
N PRO A 419 2.55 -27.08 -16.69
CA PRO A 419 1.43 -27.22 -15.75
C PRO A 419 1.76 -26.81 -14.31
N LYS A 420 2.98 -27.14 -13.86
CA LYS A 420 3.44 -26.77 -12.51
C LYS A 420 3.71 -25.27 -12.37
N GLU A 421 4.27 -24.63 -13.38
CA GLU A 421 4.51 -23.17 -13.38
C GLU A 421 3.18 -22.41 -13.37
N MET A 422 2.20 -22.86 -14.17
CA MET A 422 0.85 -22.32 -14.13
C MET A 422 0.23 -22.49 -12.75
N HIS A 423 0.35 -23.68 -12.16
CA HIS A 423 -0.16 -23.94 -10.81
C HIS A 423 0.45 -22.99 -9.78
N GLU A 424 1.77 -22.81 -9.78
CA GLU A 424 2.46 -21.87 -8.87
C GLU A 424 1.94 -20.42 -9.03
N ILE A 425 1.72 -19.96 -10.26
CA ILE A 425 1.13 -18.64 -10.53
C ILE A 425 -0.31 -18.57 -10.00
N LEU A 426 -1.10 -19.63 -10.14
CA LEU A 426 -2.46 -19.66 -9.61
C LEU A 426 -2.47 -19.68 -8.08
N ILE A 427 -1.49 -20.32 -7.42
CA ILE A 427 -1.30 -20.22 -5.97
C ILE A 427 -0.99 -18.78 -5.58
N GLU A 428 -0.05 -18.12 -6.28
CA GLU A 428 0.30 -16.71 -6.05
C GLU A 428 -0.94 -15.81 -6.17
N LEU A 429 -1.69 -15.93 -7.28
CA LEU A 429 -2.91 -15.16 -7.54
C LEU A 429 -4.02 -15.44 -6.52
N SER A 430 -3.97 -16.60 -5.87
CA SER A 430 -4.91 -17.03 -4.82
C SER A 430 -4.42 -16.72 -3.40
N SER A 431 -3.23 -16.16 -3.26
CA SER A 431 -2.70 -15.73 -1.97
C SER A 431 -3.57 -14.64 -1.38
N PRO A 432 -3.81 -14.60 -0.06
CA PRO A 432 -4.50 -13.49 0.61
C PRO A 432 -3.86 -12.12 0.36
N LEU A 433 -2.58 -12.07 -0.01
CA LEU A 433 -1.87 -10.82 -0.33
C LEU A 433 -2.17 -10.29 -1.74
N ILE A 434 -2.52 -11.17 -2.68
CA ILE A 434 -2.76 -10.83 -4.09
C ILE A 434 -4.26 -10.88 -4.41
N GLY A 435 -4.93 -11.98 -4.07
CA GLY A 435 -6.39 -12.08 -3.98
C GLY A 435 -7.15 -11.79 -5.28
N HIS A 436 -6.60 -12.16 -6.43
CA HIS A 436 -7.33 -12.08 -7.71
C HIS A 436 -8.16 -13.34 -7.98
N LEU A 437 -7.66 -14.47 -7.49
CA LEU A 437 -8.33 -15.75 -7.51
C LEU A 437 -8.53 -16.25 -6.08
N GLY A 438 -9.43 -17.21 -5.91
CA GLY A 438 -9.53 -18.05 -4.72
C GLY A 438 -9.14 -19.48 -5.07
N ARG A 439 -8.79 -20.26 -4.05
CA ARG A 439 -8.35 -21.66 -4.20
C ARG A 439 -9.13 -22.59 -3.28
N SER A 440 -9.70 -23.63 -3.86
CA SER A 440 -10.18 -24.81 -3.16
C SER A 440 -9.07 -25.87 -3.22
N LYS A 441 -8.40 -26.07 -2.09
CA LYS A 441 -7.24 -26.95 -2.00
C LYS A 441 -7.65 -28.42 -2.19
N GLY A 442 -7.01 -29.09 -3.15
CA GLY A 442 -7.12 -30.52 -3.40
C GLY A 442 -6.12 -31.36 -2.60
N LEU A 443 -6.03 -32.65 -2.94
CA LEU A 443 -5.05 -33.57 -2.36
C LEU A 443 -3.63 -33.29 -2.89
N ASP A 444 -3.56 -32.77 -4.11
CA ASP A 444 -2.34 -32.42 -4.82
C ASP A 444 -2.58 -31.21 -5.75
N TRP A 445 -1.54 -30.79 -6.47
CA TRP A 445 -1.60 -29.66 -7.39
C TRP A 445 -2.55 -29.90 -8.59
N GLN A 446 -2.83 -31.15 -8.94
CA GLN A 446 -3.69 -31.52 -10.08
C GLN A 446 -5.18 -31.42 -9.71
N THR A 447 -5.49 -31.67 -8.44
CA THR A 447 -6.84 -31.64 -7.88
C THR A 447 -7.22 -30.30 -7.28
N ASP A 448 -6.28 -29.35 -7.17
CA ASP A 448 -6.58 -27.97 -6.83
C ASP A 448 -7.56 -27.33 -7.83
N ARG A 449 -8.48 -26.55 -7.29
CA ARG A 449 -9.43 -25.77 -8.08
C ARG A 449 -9.34 -24.29 -7.73
N PHE A 450 -9.57 -23.45 -8.73
CA PHE A 450 -9.46 -22.00 -8.62
C PHE A 450 -10.77 -21.34 -9.03
N TYR A 451 -11.10 -20.22 -8.39
CA TYR A 451 -12.30 -19.45 -8.68
C TYR A 451 -11.99 -17.96 -8.74
N PHE A 452 -12.80 -17.20 -9.47
CA PHE A 452 -12.57 -15.77 -9.67
C PHE A 452 -12.97 -14.96 -8.43
N LEU A 453 -12.15 -13.97 -8.05
CA LEU A 453 -12.48 -12.98 -7.02
C LEU A 453 -12.58 -11.57 -7.57
N ARG A 454 -11.56 -11.13 -8.34
CA ARG A 454 -11.50 -9.78 -8.92
C ARG A 454 -10.54 -9.71 -10.09
N ASP A 455 -10.78 -8.76 -10.99
CA ASP A 455 -9.93 -8.53 -12.17
C ASP A 455 -8.52 -8.08 -11.77
N LEU A 456 -7.52 -8.52 -12.55
CA LEU A 456 -6.16 -7.97 -12.54
C LEU A 456 -6.00 -7.09 -13.79
N ILE A 457 -6.14 -5.78 -13.59
CA ILE A 457 -6.07 -4.79 -14.66
C ILE A 457 -4.61 -4.57 -15.04
N VAL A 458 -4.32 -4.66 -16.33
CA VAL A 458 -3.02 -4.30 -16.93
C VAL A 458 -3.31 -3.21 -17.95
N ASP A 459 -2.58 -2.09 -17.85
CA ASP A 459 -2.74 -0.93 -18.74
C ASP A 459 -2.08 -1.15 -20.11
#